data_AF-A0A7S2FXC7-F1
#
_entry.id   AF-A0A7S2FXC7-F1
#
_cell.length_a   1.000
_cell.length_b   1.000
_cell.length_c   1.000
_cell.angle_alpha   90.00
_cell.angle_beta   90.00
_cell.angle_gamma   90.00
#
_symmetry.space_group_name_H-M   'P 1'
#
loop_
_entity.id
_entity.type
_entity.pdbx_description
1 polymer ?
#
loop_
_entity_poly.entity_id
_entity_poly.type
_entity_poly.pdbx_seq_one_letter_code
_entity_poly.pdbx_strand_id
1 'polypeptide(L)'
;DKRIVFEEASAGDVWWGKVNTKLKYESFLTNRERAVDFLNLQKRLYVVDGFGGWDEKYRVPVRVITSRAYHALFMQNMLVPPQDDELHLFERTGADKPFVIFNAGVFPCNRQTEGMTSSTSMAVSFKRREMVILGTQYAGEMKKGVFTVMNYLMPLMPERSLPPAERA
;
A
#
# COMPACT_ATOMS: atom_id res chain seq x y z
N ASP A 1 -13.38 0.00 5.01
CA ASP A 1 -13.36 1.38 4.45
C ASP A 1 -12.27 1.58 3.39
N LYS A 2 -12.17 0.68 2.42
CA LYS A 2 -11.17 0.76 1.33
C LYS A 2 -11.51 1.92 0.40
N ARG A 3 -10.49 2.69 0.03
CA ARG A 3 -10.58 3.85 -0.85
C ARG A 3 -9.40 3.88 -1.80
N ILE A 4 -9.64 4.29 -3.04
CA ILE A 4 -8.61 4.53 -4.05
C ILE A 4 -8.68 6.01 -4.43
N VAL A 5 -7.55 6.68 -4.41
CA VAL A 5 -7.45 8.07 -4.82
C VAL A 5 -7.87 8.18 -6.29
N PHE A 6 -8.77 9.12 -6.58
CA PHE A 6 -9.14 9.43 -7.94
C PHE A 6 -8.00 10.22 -8.59
N GLU A 7 -7.34 9.60 -9.57
CA GLU A 7 -6.23 10.18 -10.32
C GLU A 7 -6.56 10.02 -11.81
N GLU A 8 -6.44 11.08 -12.61
CA GLU A 8 -6.82 11.04 -14.04
C GLU A 8 -6.11 9.91 -14.80
N ALA A 9 -4.83 9.69 -14.48
CA ALA A 9 -4.01 8.65 -15.11
C ALA A 9 -4.47 7.21 -14.81
N SER A 10 -5.17 6.96 -13.70
CA SER A 10 -5.68 5.63 -13.33
C SER A 10 -7.21 5.52 -13.44
N ALA A 11 -7.90 6.63 -13.74
CA ALA A 11 -9.35 6.70 -13.72
C ALA A 11 -10.02 5.77 -14.74
N GLY A 12 -9.38 5.53 -15.88
CA GLY A 12 -9.85 4.61 -16.92
C GLY A 12 -9.61 3.13 -16.59
N ASP A 13 -8.58 2.84 -15.79
CA ASP A 13 -8.17 1.46 -15.47
C ASP A 13 -8.89 0.91 -14.22
N VAL A 14 -9.26 1.79 -13.29
CA VAL A 14 -9.91 1.40 -12.04
C VAL A 14 -11.40 1.16 -12.24
N TRP A 15 -11.86 -0.05 -11.91
CA TRP A 15 -13.28 -0.39 -11.91
C TRP A 15 -14.01 0.21 -10.70
N TRP A 16 -14.51 1.44 -10.85
CA TRP A 16 -15.19 2.20 -9.79
C TRP A 16 -16.55 1.61 -9.39
N GLY A 17 -16.83 1.56 -8.10
CA GLY A 17 -18.10 1.05 -7.58
C GLY A 17 -18.08 0.82 -6.08
N LYS A 18 -18.89 -0.14 -5.61
CA LYS A 18 -19.00 -0.47 -4.17
C LYS A 18 -17.67 -0.97 -3.56
N VAL A 19 -16.83 -1.62 -4.36
CA VAL A 19 -15.53 -2.16 -3.92
C VAL A 19 -14.43 -1.10 -4.01
N ASN A 20 -14.30 -0.44 -5.16
CA ASN A 20 -13.33 0.62 -5.37
C ASN A 20 -14.03 1.98 -5.28
N THR A 21 -14.06 2.51 -4.06
CA THR A 21 -14.67 3.81 -3.78
C THR A 21 -13.64 4.92 -3.98
N LYS A 22 -14.03 5.98 -4.72
CA LYS A 22 -13.18 7.15 -4.99
C LYS A 22 -12.84 7.89 -3.69
N LEU A 23 -11.65 8.48 -3.68
CA LEU A 23 -11.18 9.41 -2.65
C LEU A 23 -10.52 10.61 -3.31
N LYS A 24 -10.80 11.81 -2.80
CA LYS A 24 -10.11 13.01 -3.25
C LYS A 24 -8.64 12.98 -2.85
N TYR A 25 -7.80 13.58 -3.67
CA TYR A 25 -6.36 13.64 -3.42
C TYR A 25 -6.05 14.37 -2.11
N GLU A 26 -6.77 15.44 -1.81
CA GLU A 26 -6.63 16.24 -0.59
C GLU A 26 -6.97 15.41 0.66
N SER A 27 -8.07 14.65 0.62
CA SER A 27 -8.45 13.75 1.72
C SER A 27 -7.40 12.67 1.97
N PHE A 28 -6.77 12.15 0.91
CA PHE A 28 -5.65 11.22 1.04
C PHE A 28 -4.45 11.89 1.71
N LEU A 29 -4.10 13.11 1.30
CA LEU A 29 -2.99 13.85 1.92
C LEU A 29 -3.24 14.11 3.41
N THR A 30 -4.46 14.54 3.79
CA THR A 30 -4.84 14.71 5.20
C THR A 30 -4.64 13.42 6.00
N ASN A 31 -5.10 12.28 5.48
CA ASN A 31 -4.92 11.00 6.17
C ASN A 31 -3.46 10.55 6.22
N ARG A 32 -2.70 10.80 5.15
CA ARG A 32 -1.27 10.51 5.08
C ARG A 32 -0.49 11.32 6.12
N GLU A 33 -0.73 12.62 6.20
CA GLU A 33 -0.09 13.52 7.16
C GLU A 33 -0.36 13.04 8.58
N ARG A 34 -1.63 12.76 8.92
CA ARG A 34 -2.01 12.18 10.22
C ARG A 34 -1.28 10.87 10.55
N ALA A 35 -1.15 9.98 9.56
CA ALA A 35 -0.45 8.71 9.75
C ALA A 35 1.05 8.92 9.99
N VAL A 36 1.68 9.80 9.20
CA VAL A 36 3.09 10.15 9.33
C VAL A 36 3.37 10.84 10.66
N ASP A 37 2.55 11.80 11.07
CA ASP A 37 2.66 12.48 12.36
C ASP A 37 2.57 11.48 13.51
N PHE A 38 1.56 10.60 13.50
CA PHE A 38 1.45 9.54 14.49
C PHE A 38 2.70 8.66 14.54
N LEU A 39 3.22 8.23 13.39
CA LEU A 39 4.41 7.39 13.30
C LEU A 39 5.66 8.11 13.81
N ASN A 40 5.84 9.40 13.48
CA ASN A 40 6.96 10.22 13.94
C ASN A 40 6.96 10.44 15.47
N LEU A 41 5.79 10.38 16.12
CA LEU A 41 5.67 10.47 17.57
C LEU A 41 6.03 9.15 18.29
N GLN A 42 6.22 8.04 17.57
CA GLN A 42 6.54 6.77 18.20
C GLN A 42 8.01 6.70 18.58
N LYS A 43 8.29 6.18 19.79
CA LYS A 43 9.68 5.94 20.25
C LYS A 43 10.44 4.92 19.39
N ARG A 44 9.71 4.03 18.71
CA ARG A 44 10.25 2.99 17.86
C ARG A 44 9.31 2.76 16.69
N LEU A 45 9.91 2.65 15.51
CA LEU A 45 9.25 2.19 14.29
C LEU A 45 9.88 0.87 13.86
N TYR A 46 9.08 0.08 13.15
CA TYR A 46 9.53 -1.12 12.48
C TYR A 46 9.35 -0.92 10.98
N VAL A 47 10.42 -1.18 10.23
CA VAL A 47 10.43 -1.08 8.77
C VAL A 47 10.69 -2.46 8.21
N VAL A 48 9.86 -2.88 7.26
CA VAL A 48 10.02 -4.16 6.56
C VAL A 48 10.04 -3.89 5.07
N ASP A 49 11.14 -4.27 4.44
CA ASP A 49 11.30 -4.28 3.00
C ASP A 49 11.10 -5.70 2.49
N GLY A 50 10.37 -5.83 1.38
CA GLY A 50 10.15 -7.11 0.72
C GLY A 50 9.39 -6.93 -0.59
N PHE A 51 9.20 -8.03 -1.30
CA PHE A 51 8.56 -8.01 -2.61
C PHE A 51 7.15 -8.61 -2.60
N GLY A 52 6.25 -7.96 -3.33
CA GLY A 52 4.99 -8.55 -3.76
C GLY A 52 5.20 -9.31 -5.05
N GLY A 53 5.12 -10.64 -5.01
CA GLY A 53 5.40 -11.53 -6.14
C GLY A 53 6.79 -12.18 -6.06
N TRP A 54 6.89 -13.42 -6.57
CA TRP A 54 8.13 -14.21 -6.56
C TRP A 54 8.99 -14.02 -7.81
N ASP A 55 8.37 -13.84 -8.97
CA ASP A 55 9.09 -13.65 -10.22
C ASP A 55 9.78 -12.29 -10.25
N GLU A 56 11.11 -12.30 -10.36
CA GLU A 56 11.95 -11.09 -10.34
C GLU A 56 11.58 -10.07 -11.40
N LYS A 57 11.02 -10.51 -12.54
CA LYS A 57 10.61 -9.64 -13.64
C LYS A 57 9.36 -8.83 -13.31
N TYR A 58 8.48 -9.37 -12.47
CA TYR A 58 7.15 -8.82 -12.21
C TYR A 58 6.94 -8.38 -10.76
N ARG A 59 7.86 -8.74 -9.86
CA ARG A 59 7.71 -8.43 -8.43
C ARG A 59 7.73 -6.92 -8.17
N VAL A 60 6.97 -6.50 -7.17
CA VAL A 60 6.86 -5.09 -6.79
C VAL A 60 7.57 -4.87 -5.46
N PRO A 61 8.56 -3.95 -5.37
CA PRO A 61 9.19 -3.62 -4.10
C PRO A 61 8.18 -2.89 -3.20
N VAL A 62 8.03 -3.38 -1.97
CA VAL A 62 7.12 -2.85 -0.94
C VAL A 62 7.89 -2.55 0.34
N ARG A 63 7.73 -1.33 0.85
CA ARG A 63 8.23 -0.91 2.17
C ARG A 63 7.06 -0.72 3.12
N VAL A 64 7.06 -1.44 4.24
CA VAL A 64 6.05 -1.31 5.29
C VAL A 64 6.64 -0.59 6.48
N ILE A 65 5.99 0.49 6.92
CA ILE A 65 6.37 1.26 8.11
C ILE A 65 5.24 1.13 9.12
N THR A 66 5.54 0.63 10.32
CA THR A 66 4.53 0.33 11.34
C THR A 66 5.02 0.61 12.76
N SER A 67 4.09 0.95 13.66
CA SER A 67 4.39 1.15 15.08
C SER A 67 4.39 -0.15 15.90
N ARG A 68 3.81 -1.25 15.40
CA ARG A 68 3.67 -2.51 16.15
C ARG A 68 4.54 -3.62 15.58
N ALA A 69 5.29 -4.29 16.45
CA ALA A 69 6.21 -5.38 16.07
C ALA A 69 5.51 -6.54 15.34
N TYR A 70 4.32 -6.95 15.79
CA TYR A 70 3.62 -8.07 15.13
C TYR A 70 3.15 -7.72 13.71
N HIS A 71 2.89 -6.45 13.39
CA HIS A 71 2.58 -6.04 12.03
C HIS A 71 3.81 -6.18 11.12
N ALA A 72 4.99 -5.84 11.64
CA ALA A 72 6.24 -6.05 10.93
C ALA A 72 6.51 -7.55 10.72
N LEU A 73 6.42 -8.35 11.77
CA LEU A 73 6.56 -9.81 11.68
C LEU A 73 5.55 -10.43 10.70
N PHE A 74 4.31 -9.97 10.73
CA PHE A 74 3.28 -10.41 9.78
C PHE A 74 3.71 -10.13 8.34
N MET A 75 4.18 -8.92 8.04
CA MET A 75 4.59 -8.58 6.67
C MET A 75 5.89 -9.26 6.26
N GLN A 76 6.81 -9.49 7.19
CA GLN A 76 8.01 -10.30 6.95
C GLN A 76 7.63 -11.73 6.54
N ASN A 77 6.57 -12.31 7.12
CA ASN A 77 6.07 -13.63 6.73
C ASN A 77 5.28 -13.65 5.42
N MET A 78 4.69 -12.52 5.01
CA MET A 78 3.78 -12.45 3.86
C MET A 78 4.45 -11.97 2.57
N LEU A 79 5.54 -11.21 2.66
CA LEU A 79 6.32 -10.73 1.52
C LEU A 79 7.47 -11.69 1.22
N VAL A 80 7.95 -11.64 -0.02
CA VAL A 80 9.20 -12.31 -0.38
C VAL A 80 10.36 -11.49 0.18
N PRO A 81 11.24 -12.08 1.01
CA PRO A 81 12.36 -11.35 1.60
C PRO A 81 13.39 -10.98 0.52
N PRO A 82 13.98 -9.78 0.59
CA PRO A 82 15.07 -9.41 -0.32
C PRO A 82 16.38 -10.10 0.08
N GLN A 83 17.24 -10.31 -0.91
CA GLN A 83 18.65 -10.59 -0.72
C GLN A 83 19.43 -9.30 -0.44
N ASP A 84 20.63 -9.41 0.12
CA ASP A 84 21.45 -8.26 0.51
C ASP A 84 21.80 -7.34 -0.69
N ASP A 85 22.02 -7.93 -1.87
CA ASP A 85 22.31 -7.20 -3.11
C ASP A 85 21.06 -6.53 -3.71
N GLU A 86 19.86 -6.84 -3.22
CA GLU A 86 18.59 -6.27 -3.67
C GLU A 86 18.13 -5.08 -2.83
N LEU A 87 18.80 -4.79 -1.71
CA LEU A 87 18.40 -3.71 -0.79
C LEU A 87 18.40 -2.33 -1.46
N HIS A 88 19.28 -2.12 -2.45
CA HIS A 88 19.33 -0.88 -3.25
C HIS A 88 18.01 -0.58 -3.99
N LEU A 89 17.17 -1.60 -4.24
CA LEU A 89 15.86 -1.44 -4.89
C LEU A 89 14.88 -0.61 -4.02
N PHE A 90 15.06 -0.61 -2.70
CA PHE A 90 14.20 0.11 -1.76
C PHE A 90 14.65 1.55 -1.49
N GLU A 91 15.79 1.96 -2.04
CA GLU A 91 16.32 3.31 -1.98
C GLU A 91 15.95 4.15 -3.22
N ARG A 92 15.39 3.50 -4.25
CA ARG A 92 14.97 4.15 -5.49
C ARG A 92 13.98 5.29 -5.23
N THR A 93 14.07 6.33 -6.03
CA THR A 93 13.21 7.52 -5.96
C THR A 93 12.48 7.74 -7.29
N GLY A 94 11.61 8.75 -7.38
CA GLY A 94 10.86 9.04 -8.60
C GLY A 94 9.81 7.98 -8.93
N ALA A 95 9.72 7.59 -10.20
CA ALA A 95 8.72 6.64 -10.70
C ALA A 95 8.94 5.20 -10.20
N ASP A 96 10.21 4.83 -9.94
CA ASP A 96 10.62 3.46 -9.59
C ASP A 96 10.73 3.21 -8.08
N LYS A 97 10.32 4.19 -7.26
CA LYS A 97 10.36 4.06 -5.80
C LYS A 97 9.52 2.89 -5.30
N PRO A 98 9.85 2.26 -4.16
CA PRO A 98 9.04 1.20 -3.57
C PRO A 98 7.62 1.70 -3.27
N PHE A 99 6.66 0.78 -3.31
CA PHE A 99 5.31 1.05 -2.82
C PHE A 99 5.34 1.09 -1.28
N VAL A 100 4.94 2.21 -0.68
CA VAL A 100 5.09 2.42 0.77
C VAL A 100 3.75 2.26 1.49
N ILE A 101 3.72 1.40 2.51
CA ILE A 101 2.56 1.23 3.40
C ILE A 101 2.87 1.93 4.73
N PHE A 102 2.13 2.99 5.03
CA PHE A 102 2.13 3.63 6.34
C PHE A 102 1.04 2.99 7.21
N ASN A 103 1.43 2.05 8.08
CA ASN A 103 0.52 1.44 9.03
C ASN A 103 0.51 2.18 10.36
N ALA A 104 -0.34 3.20 10.42
CA ALA A 104 -0.73 3.92 11.63
C ALA A 104 -2.05 3.39 12.19
N GLY A 105 -2.34 2.10 12.03
CA GLY A 105 -3.66 1.50 12.30
C GLY A 105 -4.18 1.63 13.73
N VAL A 106 -3.30 1.89 14.69
CA VAL A 106 -3.66 2.19 16.10
C VAL A 106 -4.32 3.56 16.23
N PHE A 107 -4.00 4.49 15.33
CA PHE A 107 -4.49 5.86 15.33
C PHE A 107 -5.75 6.00 14.46
N PRO A 108 -6.83 6.62 14.94
CA PRO A 108 -8.07 6.72 14.18
C PRO A 108 -7.98 7.74 13.05
N CYS A 109 -8.68 7.43 11.97
CA CYS A 109 -8.99 8.40 10.92
C CYS A 109 -9.96 9.47 11.45
N ASN A 110 -9.80 10.71 10.96
CA ASN A 110 -10.79 11.76 11.23
C ASN A 110 -12.04 11.51 10.37
N ARG A 111 -13.19 11.31 11.02
CA ARG A 111 -14.49 11.09 10.36
C ARG A 111 -15.00 12.32 9.61
N GLN A 112 -14.51 13.51 9.97
CA GLN A 112 -14.86 14.77 9.33
C GLN A 112 -14.05 15.04 8.05
N THR A 113 -13.03 14.22 7.76
CA THR A 113 -12.32 14.29 6.48
C THR A 113 -13.27 13.86 5.37
N GLU A 114 -13.37 14.67 4.31
CA GLU A 114 -14.27 14.39 3.19
C GLU A 114 -14.03 12.99 2.60
N GLY A 115 -15.12 12.26 2.37
CA GLY A 115 -15.08 10.89 1.84
C GLY A 115 -14.87 9.80 2.88
N MET A 116 -14.63 10.14 4.16
CA MET A 116 -14.58 9.17 5.25
C MET A 116 -15.98 8.85 5.78
N THR A 117 -16.17 7.58 6.15
CA THR A 117 -17.46 7.03 6.62
C THR A 117 -17.39 6.47 8.03
N SER A 118 -16.18 6.29 8.55
CA SER A 118 -15.92 5.74 9.88
C SER A 118 -14.57 6.24 10.40
N SER A 119 -14.19 5.81 11.61
CA SER A 119 -12.85 6.07 12.15
C SER A 119 -11.76 5.22 11.50
N THR A 120 -12.11 4.38 10.53
CA THR A 120 -11.20 3.50 9.81
C THR A 120 -10.98 4.02 8.39
N SER A 121 -9.73 4.04 7.94
CA SER A 121 -9.38 4.41 6.57
C SER A 121 -8.30 3.48 6.03
N MET A 122 -8.55 3.01 4.82
CA MET A 122 -7.66 2.15 4.03
C MET A 122 -7.51 2.79 2.65
N ALA A 123 -6.59 3.74 2.53
CA ALA A 123 -6.50 4.60 1.36
C ALA A 123 -5.26 4.27 0.51
N VAL A 124 -5.43 4.13 -0.79
CA VAL A 124 -4.37 3.77 -1.76
C VAL A 124 -4.25 4.84 -2.83
N SER A 125 -3.04 5.32 -3.09
CA SER A 125 -2.68 6.19 -4.22
C SER A 125 -1.70 5.48 -5.13
N PHE A 126 -2.08 5.28 -6.39
CA PHE A 126 -1.20 4.65 -7.39
C PHE A 126 -0.13 5.63 -7.86
N LYS A 127 -0.50 6.89 -8.14
CA LYS A 127 0.43 7.96 -8.52
C LYS A 127 1.53 8.16 -7.47
N ARG A 128 1.17 8.15 -6.18
CA ARG A 128 2.16 8.29 -5.10
C ARG A 128 2.84 6.98 -4.73
N ARG A 129 2.37 5.83 -5.21
CA ARG A 129 2.80 4.49 -4.78
C ARG A 129 2.75 4.35 -3.25
N GLU A 130 1.63 4.76 -2.66
CA GLU A 130 1.48 4.80 -1.20
C GLU A 130 0.13 4.24 -0.76
N MET A 131 0.14 3.65 0.43
CA MET A 131 -1.04 3.21 1.14
C MET A 131 -1.00 3.69 2.59
N VAL A 132 -2.15 4.13 3.09
CA VAL A 132 -2.31 4.65 4.45
C VAL A 132 -3.38 3.84 5.17
N ILE A 133 -3.02 3.30 6.33
CA ILE A 133 -3.90 2.53 7.21
C ILE A 133 -4.09 3.30 8.51
N LEU A 134 -5.35 3.59 8.85
CA LEU A 134 -5.78 4.26 10.08
C LEU A 134 -6.99 3.53 10.68
N GLY A 135 -7.08 3.47 12.00
CA GLY A 135 -8.25 3.01 12.75
C GLY A 135 -8.54 1.51 12.65
N THR A 136 -7.59 0.70 12.19
CA THR A 136 -7.71 -0.76 12.17
C THR A 136 -6.36 -1.41 12.44
N GLN A 137 -6.36 -2.45 13.27
CA GLN A 137 -5.17 -3.24 13.61
C GLN A 137 -5.24 -4.64 12.99
N TYR A 138 -6.16 -4.85 12.06
CA TYR A 138 -6.26 -6.12 11.34
C TYR A 138 -5.13 -6.22 10.32
N ALA A 139 -4.14 -7.10 10.57
CA ALA A 139 -2.94 -7.20 9.74
C ALA A 139 -3.22 -7.58 8.26
N GLY A 140 -4.33 -8.29 8.02
CA GLY A 140 -4.77 -8.67 6.67
C GLY A 140 -5.01 -7.48 5.73
N GLU A 141 -5.22 -6.29 6.29
CA GLU A 141 -5.32 -5.05 5.52
C GLU A 141 -4.04 -4.73 4.73
N MET A 142 -2.85 -4.94 5.31
CA MET A 142 -1.58 -4.72 4.61
C MET A 142 -1.44 -5.72 3.46
N LYS A 143 -1.71 -7.01 3.70
CA LYS A 143 -1.66 -8.07 2.69
C LYS A 143 -2.61 -7.78 1.52
N LYS A 144 -3.88 -7.46 1.82
CA LYS A 144 -4.89 -7.13 0.80
C LYS A 144 -4.56 -5.82 0.06
N GLY A 145 -3.85 -4.91 0.72
CA GLY A 145 -3.27 -3.71 0.12
C GLY A 145 -2.28 -4.04 -0.97
N VAL A 146 -1.24 -4.84 -0.65
CA VAL A 146 -0.27 -5.34 -1.63
C VAL A 146 -0.96 -6.09 -2.76
N PHE A 147 -1.91 -6.98 -2.44
CA PHE A 147 -2.68 -7.70 -3.45
C PHE A 147 -3.49 -6.76 -4.36
N THR A 148 -4.06 -5.67 -3.83
CA THR A 148 -4.74 -4.65 -4.64
C THR A 148 -3.77 -3.98 -5.61
N VAL A 149 -2.56 -3.65 -5.15
CA VAL A 149 -1.52 -3.04 -5.99
C VAL A 149 -1.09 -3.99 -7.11
N MET A 150 -0.89 -5.28 -6.80
CA MET A 150 -0.56 -6.29 -7.80
C MET A 150 -1.68 -6.44 -8.84
N ASN A 151 -2.94 -6.51 -8.42
CA ASN A 151 -4.09 -6.60 -9.34
C ASN A 151 -4.26 -5.35 -10.22
N TYR A 152 -3.67 -4.22 -9.86
CA TYR A 152 -3.66 -3.02 -10.69
C TYR A 152 -2.45 -3.01 -11.64
N LEU A 153 -1.25 -3.27 -11.13
CA LEU A 153 -0.02 -3.17 -11.91
C LEU A 153 0.18 -4.32 -12.89
N MET A 154 -0.10 -5.57 -12.48
CA MET A 154 0.16 -6.74 -13.31
C MET A 154 -0.61 -6.73 -14.64
N PRO A 155 -1.92 -6.39 -14.69
CA PRO A 155 -2.64 -6.33 -15.95
C PRO A 155 -2.12 -5.26 -16.93
N LEU A 156 -1.46 -4.21 -16.42
CA LEU A 156 -0.90 -3.11 -17.20
C LEU A 156 0.51 -3.40 -17.73
N MET A 157 1.15 -4.48 -17.28
CA MET A 157 2.49 -4.83 -17.75
C MET A 157 2.46 -5.31 -19.21
N PRO A 158 3.45 -4.91 -20.03
CA PRO A 158 3.43 -5.12 -21.48
C PRO A 158 3.61 -6.58 -21.91
N GLU A 159 4.19 -7.43 -21.06
CA GLU A 159 4.38 -8.86 -21.35
C GLU A 159 3.33 -9.72 -20.65
N ARG A 160 2.41 -10.30 -21.45
CA ARG A 160 1.34 -11.22 -21.02
C ARG A 160 1.60 -12.67 -21.47
N SER A 161 2.85 -13.06 -21.73
CA SER A 161 3.19 -14.35 -22.33
C SER A 161 3.01 -15.57 -21.41
N LEU A 162 2.68 -15.37 -20.12
CA LEU A 162 2.45 -16.48 -19.21
C LEU A 162 1.21 -17.31 -19.62
N PRO A 163 1.31 -18.65 -19.74
CA PRO A 163 0.17 -19.53 -19.99
C PRO A 163 -0.89 -19.42 -18.88
N PRO A 164 -2.18 -19.72 -19.15
CA PRO A 164 -3.27 -19.57 -18.19
C PRO A 164 -3.06 -20.25 -16.82
N ALA A 165 -2.28 -21.34 -16.75
CA ALA A 165 -1.99 -22.06 -15.52
C ALA A 165 -1.02 -21.32 -14.57
N GLU A 166 -0.25 -20.37 -15.09
CA GLU A 166 0.73 -19.57 -14.33
C GLU A 166 0.19 -18.16 -14.00
N ARG A 167 -1.11 -17.94 -14.24
CA ARG A 167 -1.80 -16.66 -13.99
C ARG A 167 -2.55 -16.62 -12.65
N ALA A 168 -2.44 -17.66 -11.81
CA ALA A 168 -3.19 -17.83 -10.56
C ALA A 168 -2.32 -17.70 -9.31
#